data_AF-A0A2W0C9R5-F1
#
_entry.id   AF-A0A2W0C9R5-F1
#
_cell.length_a   1.000
_cell.length_b   1.000
_cell.length_c   1.000
_cell.angle_alpha   90.00
_cell.angle_beta   90.00
_cell.angle_gamma   90.00
#
_symmetry.space_group_name_H-M   'P 1'
#
loop_
_entity.id
_entity.type
_entity.pdbx_description
1 polymer ?
#
loop_
_entity_poly.entity_id
_entity_poly.type
_entity_poly.pdbx_seq_one_letter_code
_entity_poly.pdbx_strand_id
1 'polypeptide(L)'
;MGEDLEENERQMYLVKRLDKAPVPNEVEVTFDLARLQLFQGSGEIKLNFSGGVKPSFLFFTYMDDELVIEELYSYQRRVGHGRILLESLLDIIQIYDIKVESYNKHTSQVKFKQITKITGTVREGGGITHDDLKTFYRKCGFLKNNKLLKELI
;
A
#
# COMPACT_ATOMS: atom_id res chain seq x y z
N MET A 1 -36.99 2.27 -5.70
CA MET A 1 -35.90 3.27 -5.70
C MET A 1 -34.66 2.53 -5.26
N GLY A 2 -34.00 1.88 -6.22
CA GLY A 2 -32.72 1.22 -6.02
C GLY A 2 -31.82 1.79 -7.10
N GLU A 3 -31.20 2.91 -6.79
CA GLU A 3 -30.19 3.52 -7.65
C GLU A 3 -28.86 2.86 -7.29
N ASP A 4 -28.44 1.97 -8.19
CA ASP A 4 -27.07 1.77 -8.64
C ASP A 4 -25.98 1.72 -7.54
N LEU A 5 -25.91 0.55 -6.90
CA LEU A 5 -24.64 0.00 -6.38
C LEU A 5 -23.78 -0.53 -7.55
N GLU A 6 -23.64 0.26 -8.62
CA GLU A 6 -22.79 -0.11 -9.75
C GLU A 6 -21.31 -0.09 -9.30
N GLU A 7 -20.70 -1.26 -9.40
CA GLU A 7 -19.25 -1.53 -9.42
C GLU A 7 -18.44 -1.33 -8.12
N ASN A 8 -18.79 -2.11 -7.09
CA ASN A 8 -17.90 -2.47 -5.97
C ASN A 8 -16.78 -3.44 -6.39
N GLU A 9 -16.12 -3.18 -7.52
CA GLU A 9 -15.15 -4.10 -8.12
C GLU A 9 -13.75 -3.96 -7.51
N ARG A 10 -12.98 -5.06 -7.55
CA ARG A 10 -11.53 -5.02 -7.37
C ARG A 10 -10.93 -4.02 -8.35
N GLN A 11 -10.41 -2.91 -7.85
CA GLN A 11 -9.82 -1.89 -8.72
C GLN A 11 -8.34 -2.21 -8.96
N MET A 12 -8.04 -2.74 -10.15
CA MET A 12 -6.68 -2.91 -10.63
C MET A 12 -6.14 -1.57 -11.13
N TYR A 13 -5.13 -1.04 -10.45
CA TYR A 13 -4.38 0.14 -10.89
C TYR A 13 -3.07 -0.26 -11.53
N LEU A 14 -2.86 0.15 -12.78
CA LEU A 14 -1.59 -0.04 -13.48
C LEU A 14 -0.71 1.18 -13.26
N VAL A 15 0.12 1.14 -12.20
CA VAL A 15 1.05 2.23 -11.88
C VAL A 15 2.21 2.23 -12.88
N LYS A 16 2.36 3.30 -13.65
CA LYS A 16 3.41 3.43 -14.69
C LYS A 16 4.69 4.10 -14.12
N ARG A 17 5.78 3.31 -14.08
CA ARG A 17 7.25 3.61 -14.02
C ARG A 17 7.96 3.88 -12.68
N LEU A 18 9.22 3.37 -12.60
CA LEU A 18 10.46 4.06 -12.14
C LEU A 18 11.75 3.30 -12.57
N ASP A 19 12.78 4.04 -13.02
CA ASP A 19 13.88 3.68 -13.94
C ASP A 19 15.12 2.92 -13.38
N LYS A 20 15.04 2.01 -12.38
CA LYS A 20 16.29 1.42 -11.81
C LYS A 20 16.29 -0.09 -11.48
N ALA A 21 15.24 -0.84 -11.82
CA ALA A 21 15.11 -2.27 -11.53
C ALA A 21 14.78 -3.09 -12.79
N PRO A 22 15.15 -4.39 -12.91
CA PRO A 22 14.45 -5.30 -13.82
C PRO A 22 12.94 -5.23 -13.52
N VAL A 23 12.18 -4.77 -14.50
CA VAL A 23 10.83 -4.25 -14.33
C VAL A 23 9.83 -5.39 -14.12
N PRO A 24 8.94 -5.34 -13.10
CA PRO A 24 7.75 -6.16 -13.11
C PRO A 24 6.93 -5.85 -14.36
N ASN A 25 6.38 -6.88 -14.98
CA ASN A 25 5.64 -6.72 -16.22
C ASN A 25 4.30 -6.01 -15.96
N GLU A 26 3.75 -6.19 -14.76
CA GLU A 26 2.49 -5.60 -14.33
C GLU A 26 2.55 -5.27 -12.84
N VAL A 27 1.87 -4.20 -12.42
CA VAL A 27 1.56 -3.91 -11.01
C VAL A 27 0.08 -4.17 -10.83
N GLU A 28 -0.27 -5.09 -9.94
CA GLU A 28 -1.64 -5.41 -9.59
C GLU A 28 -1.91 -4.88 -8.19
N VAL A 29 -2.93 -4.05 -8.05
CA VAL A 29 -3.41 -3.55 -6.77
C VAL A 29 -4.77 -4.17 -6.53
N THR A 30 -4.93 -4.79 -5.37
CA THR A 30 -6.25 -5.17 -4.86
C THR A 30 -6.50 -4.37 -3.60
N PHE A 31 -7.51 -3.51 -3.63
CA PHE A 31 -7.86 -2.67 -2.50
C PHE A 31 -9.38 -2.69 -2.30
N ASP A 32 -9.83 -3.12 -1.12
CA ASP A 32 -11.26 -3.23 -0.80
C ASP A 32 -11.83 -1.88 -0.38
N LEU A 33 -12.26 -1.09 -1.37
CA LEU A 33 -12.99 0.16 -1.14
C LEU A 33 -14.47 -0.05 -0.79
N ALA A 34 -15.03 -1.22 -1.11
CA ALA A 34 -16.44 -1.54 -0.91
C ALA A 34 -16.82 -1.51 0.58
N ARG A 35 -15.83 -1.67 1.47
CA ARG A 35 -15.96 -1.63 2.93
C ARG A 35 -15.67 -0.29 3.58
N LEU A 36 -15.73 0.83 2.85
CA LEU A 36 -15.89 2.14 3.53
C LEU A 36 -17.05 2.10 4.54
N GLN A 37 -18.03 1.21 4.40
CA GLN A 37 -19.09 1.02 5.40
C GLN A 37 -18.67 0.35 6.72
N LEU A 38 -17.48 -0.25 6.87
CA LEU A 38 -17.14 -1.06 8.06
C LEU A 38 -15.64 -1.01 8.41
N PHE A 39 -15.18 0.06 9.08
CA PHE A 39 -14.07 0.22 10.06
C PHE A 39 -12.76 -0.62 10.02
N GLN A 40 -12.52 -1.49 9.05
CA GLN A 40 -11.32 -2.29 8.88
C GLN A 40 -11.31 -2.84 7.44
N GLY A 41 -10.28 -2.48 6.68
CA GLY A 41 -10.07 -3.03 5.35
C GLY A 41 -8.64 -3.52 5.16
N SER A 42 -8.40 -4.18 4.04
CA SER A 42 -7.08 -4.67 3.66
C SER A 42 -6.85 -4.47 2.18
N GLY A 43 -5.58 -4.34 1.83
CA GLY A 43 -5.14 -4.29 0.45
C GLY A 43 -3.86 -5.07 0.24
N GLU A 44 -3.62 -5.35 -1.03
CA GLU A 44 -2.40 -6.00 -1.50
C GLU A 44 -1.91 -5.28 -2.76
N ILE A 45 -0.61 -5.01 -2.80
CA ILE A 45 0.10 -4.56 -3.99
C ILE A 45 0.99 -5.69 -4.43
N LYS A 46 0.89 -6.12 -5.69
CA LYS A 46 1.71 -7.16 -6.30
C LYS A 46 2.49 -6.61 -7.48
N LEU A 47 3.78 -6.92 -7.52
CA LEU A 47 4.64 -6.76 -8.68
C LEU A 47 4.70 -8.12 -9.39
N ASN A 48 4.04 -8.22 -10.53
CA ASN A 48 3.93 -9.43 -11.34
C ASN A 48 5.03 -9.47 -12.41
N PHE A 49 5.59 -10.65 -12.67
CA PHE A 49 6.70 -10.84 -13.63
C PHE A 49 6.32 -11.87 -14.69
N SER A 50 6.81 -11.68 -15.92
CA SER A 50 6.65 -12.60 -17.02
C SER A 50 7.34 -13.93 -16.74
N GLY A 51 6.84 -15.00 -17.35
CA GLY A 51 7.40 -16.34 -17.22
C GLY A 51 7.04 -17.09 -15.93
N GLY A 52 5.92 -16.76 -15.27
CA GLY A 52 5.40 -17.52 -14.12
C GLY A 52 6.24 -17.39 -12.84
N VAL A 53 7.04 -16.33 -12.75
CA VAL A 53 7.86 -16.03 -11.57
C VAL A 53 6.98 -15.53 -10.44
N LYS A 54 7.25 -15.95 -9.20
CA LYS A 54 6.48 -15.51 -8.02
C LYS A 54 6.53 -13.97 -7.88
N PRO A 55 5.39 -13.32 -7.57
CA PRO A 55 5.35 -11.88 -7.43
C PRO A 55 6.08 -11.41 -6.17
N SER A 56 6.51 -10.14 -6.18
CA SER A 56 6.82 -9.41 -4.94
C SER A 56 5.55 -8.72 -4.48
N PHE A 57 5.29 -8.66 -3.18
CA PHE A 57 4.02 -8.11 -2.70
C PHE A 57 4.17 -7.30 -1.41
N LEU A 58 3.19 -6.43 -1.19
CA LEU A 58 2.99 -5.70 0.05
C LEU A 58 1.54 -5.90 0.48
N PHE A 59 1.35 -6.49 1.65
CA PHE A 59 0.04 -6.64 2.28
C PHE A 59 -0.10 -5.60 3.39
N PHE A 60 -1.27 -4.96 3.43
CA PHE A 60 -1.56 -3.93 4.42
C PHE A 60 -3.00 -4.00 4.90
N THR A 61 -3.20 -3.56 6.13
CA THR A 61 -4.52 -3.29 6.70
C THR A 61 -4.65 -1.80 6.92
N TYR A 62 -5.88 -1.30 7.01
CA TYR A 62 -6.12 0.08 7.40
C TYR A 62 -7.31 0.17 8.36
N MET A 63 -7.18 1.08 9.31
CA MET A 63 -8.18 1.35 10.35
C MET A 63 -8.13 2.83 10.71
N ASP A 64 -9.28 3.50 10.68
CA ASP A 64 -9.42 4.93 10.98
C ASP A 64 -8.50 5.83 10.13
N ASP A 65 -7.44 6.41 10.71
CA ASP A 65 -6.45 7.24 10.02
C ASP A 65 -5.09 6.56 9.81
N GLU A 66 -4.99 5.27 10.12
CA GLU A 66 -3.74 4.50 10.09
C GLU A 66 -3.78 3.38 9.05
N LEU A 67 -2.70 3.28 8.28
CA LEU A 67 -2.42 2.14 7.42
C LEU A 67 -1.25 1.33 8.00
N VAL A 68 -1.44 0.03 8.21
CA VAL A 68 -0.45 -0.88 8.79
C VAL A 68 0.10 -1.80 7.72
N ILE A 69 1.40 -1.73 7.46
CA ILE A 69 2.12 -2.71 6.63
C ILE A 69 2.30 -3.98 7.45
N GLU A 70 1.54 -5.00 7.08
CA GLU A 70 1.55 -6.32 7.70
C GLU A 70 2.71 -7.16 7.18
N GLU A 71 2.95 -7.08 5.87
CA GLU A 71 4.01 -7.83 5.21
C GLU A 71 4.54 -7.08 3.98
N LEU A 72 5.85 -7.07 3.83
CA LEU A 72 6.54 -6.63 2.61
C LEU A 72 7.47 -7.75 2.17
N TYR A 73 7.13 -8.40 1.07
CA TYR A 73 7.88 -9.49 0.49
C TYR A 73 8.46 -9.11 -0.87
N SER A 74 9.76 -9.38 -1.02
CA SER A 74 10.51 -9.12 -2.25
C SER A 74 11.05 -10.44 -2.79
N TYR A 75 10.48 -10.93 -3.90
CA TYR A 75 10.94 -12.17 -4.54
C TYR A 75 12.40 -12.04 -5.00
N GLN A 76 12.70 -10.99 -5.75
CA GLN A 76 14.08 -10.57 -6.03
C GLN A 76 14.45 -9.43 -5.09
N ARG A 77 15.62 -9.53 -4.46
CA ARG A 77 16.11 -8.57 -3.46
C ARG A 77 17.23 -7.72 -4.03
N ARG A 78 17.48 -6.56 -3.41
CA ARG A 78 18.51 -5.59 -3.83
C ARG A 78 18.33 -5.01 -5.24
N VAL A 79 17.20 -5.31 -5.88
CA VAL A 79 16.81 -4.79 -7.19
C VAL A 79 15.79 -3.66 -7.10
N GLY A 80 15.31 -3.32 -5.90
CA GLY A 80 14.42 -2.16 -5.70
C GLY A 80 12.92 -2.46 -5.59
N HIS A 81 12.48 -3.72 -5.69
CA HIS A 81 11.05 -4.08 -5.58
C HIS A 81 10.39 -3.58 -4.30
N GLY A 82 11.04 -3.73 -3.14
CA GLY A 82 10.51 -3.21 -1.88
C GLY A 82 10.28 -1.69 -1.91
N ARG A 83 11.14 -0.94 -2.62
CA ARG A 83 10.96 0.50 -2.78
C ARG A 83 9.77 0.81 -3.69
N ILE A 84 9.64 0.10 -4.81
CA ILE A 84 8.49 0.24 -5.73
C ILE A 84 7.19 -0.03 -4.99
N LEU A 85 7.12 -1.11 -4.20
CA LEU A 85 5.95 -1.45 -3.40
C LEU A 85 5.57 -0.34 -2.40
N LEU A 86 6.55 0.26 -1.72
CA LEU A 86 6.31 1.39 -0.79
C LEU A 86 5.89 2.66 -1.52
N GLU A 87 6.44 2.94 -2.70
CA GLU A 87 6.05 4.09 -3.52
C GLU A 87 4.62 3.91 -4.05
N SER A 88 4.28 2.73 -4.58
CA SER A 88 2.91 2.40 -5.00
C SER A 88 1.90 2.49 -3.85
N LEU A 89 2.31 2.15 -2.62
CA LEU A 89 1.46 2.31 -1.44
C LEU A 89 1.10 3.79 -1.19
N LEU A 90 2.04 4.71 -1.40
CA LEU A 90 1.78 6.15 -1.25
C LEU A 90 0.82 6.66 -2.33
N ASP A 91 0.96 6.19 -3.57
CA ASP A 91 0.05 6.55 -4.66
C ASP A 91 -1.39 6.08 -4.36
N ILE A 92 -1.55 4.86 -3.80
CA ILE A 92 -2.85 4.33 -3.41
C ILE A 92 -3.49 5.16 -2.30
N ILE A 93 -2.70 5.61 -1.31
CA ILE A 93 -3.21 6.45 -0.23
C ILE A 93 -3.71 7.79 -0.78
N GLN A 94 -3.01 8.41 -1.73
CA GLN A 94 -3.49 9.63 -2.37
C GLN A 94 -4.84 9.41 -3.09
N ILE A 95 -5.00 8.29 -3.79
CA ILE A 95 -6.26 7.94 -4.44
C ILE A 95 -7.37 7.73 -3.40
N TYR A 96 -7.07 7.09 -2.28
CA TYR A 96 -8.00 6.90 -1.17
C TYR A 96 -8.44 8.25 -0.57
N ASP A 97 -7.49 9.13 -0.25
CA ASP A 97 -7.78 10.41 0.38
C ASP A 97 -8.64 11.32 -0.49
N ILE A 98 -8.43 11.30 -1.82
CA ILE A 98 -9.28 12.02 -2.79
C ILE A 98 -10.72 11.47 -2.76
N LYS A 99 -10.88 10.14 -2.69
CA LYS A 99 -12.20 9.50 -2.61
C LYS A 99 -12.90 9.81 -1.29
N VAL A 100 -12.17 9.80 -0.18
CA VAL A 100 -12.68 10.17 1.15
C VAL A 100 -13.12 11.63 1.17
N GLU A 101 -12.30 12.55 0.63
CA GLU A 101 -12.65 13.96 0.56
C GLU A 101 -13.93 14.17 -0.27
N SER A 102 -14.02 13.52 -1.43
CA SER A 102 -15.21 13.56 -2.28
C SER A 102 -16.44 13.02 -1.53
N TYR A 103 -16.35 11.85 -0.92
CA TYR A 103 -17.45 11.27 -0.14
C TYR A 103 -17.89 12.22 0.98
N ASN A 104 -16.94 12.70 1.77
CA ASN A 104 -17.19 13.61 2.89
C ASN A 104 -17.81 14.94 2.44
N LYS A 105 -17.56 15.43 1.23
CA LYS A 105 -18.23 16.64 0.72
C LYS A 105 -19.69 16.41 0.37
N HIS A 106 -20.07 15.21 -0.06
CA HIS A 106 -21.38 14.92 -0.63
C HIS A 106 -22.33 14.14 0.31
N THR A 107 -21.89 13.76 1.51
CA THR A 107 -22.73 13.12 2.53
C THR A 107 -22.72 13.85 3.87
N SER A 108 -23.87 13.92 4.53
CA SER A 108 -24.03 14.44 5.90
C SER A 108 -24.02 13.34 6.97
N GLN A 109 -23.81 12.08 6.58
CA GLN A 109 -23.83 10.92 7.47
C GLN A 109 -22.50 10.77 8.22
N VAL A 110 -21.78 9.66 7.97
CA VAL A 110 -20.47 9.35 8.55
C VAL A 110 -19.39 10.07 7.76
N LYS A 111 -18.41 10.66 8.45
CA LYS A 111 -17.20 11.19 7.83
C LYS A 111 -16.07 10.17 7.98
N PHE A 112 -15.36 9.90 6.90
CA PHE A 112 -14.14 9.09 6.94
C PHE A 112 -12.93 9.99 7.18
N LYS A 113 -11.91 9.46 7.87
CA LYS A 113 -10.64 10.15 8.03
C LYS A 113 -9.73 9.83 6.85
N GLN A 114 -8.92 10.81 6.49
CA GLN A 114 -7.79 10.60 5.59
C GLN A 114 -6.69 9.83 6.33
N ILE A 115 -5.85 9.12 5.60
CA ILE A 115 -4.73 8.39 6.20
C ILE A 115 -3.63 9.39 6.57
N THR A 116 -3.30 9.48 7.85
CA THR A 116 -2.28 10.42 8.36
C THR A 116 -0.95 9.74 8.66
N LYS A 117 -0.94 8.40 8.75
CA LYS A 117 0.25 7.63 9.11
C LYS A 117 0.24 6.23 8.52
N ILE A 118 1.45 5.75 8.24
CA ILE A 118 1.74 4.38 7.85
C ILE A 118 2.64 3.78 8.92
N THR A 119 2.25 2.64 9.49
CA THR A 119 3.04 1.88 10.46
C THR A 119 3.31 0.47 9.96
N GLY A 120 4.00 -0.34 10.74
CA GLY A 120 4.21 -1.74 10.41
C GLY A 120 5.22 -2.41 11.33
N THR A 121 5.47 -3.69 11.07
CA THR A 121 6.51 -4.46 11.77
C THR A 121 7.66 -4.81 10.84
N VAL A 122 8.89 -4.55 11.29
CA VAL A 122 10.10 -4.98 10.59
C VAL A 122 10.35 -6.44 10.93
N ARG A 123 10.06 -7.35 9.99
CA ARG A 123 10.32 -8.79 10.14
C ARG A 123 11.60 -9.17 9.42
N GLU A 124 12.50 -9.83 10.14
CA GLU A 124 13.72 -10.39 9.56
C GLU A 124 13.42 -11.67 8.79
N GLY A 125 14.18 -11.93 7.72
CA GLY A 125 13.94 -13.13 6.92
C GLY A 125 14.87 -13.31 5.71
N GLY A 126 15.22 -14.56 5.42
CA GLY A 126 16.04 -14.95 4.28
C GLY A 126 17.45 -14.36 4.26
N GLY A 127 18.09 -14.13 5.41
CA GLY A 127 19.47 -13.63 5.47
C GLY A 127 19.61 -12.11 5.27
N ILE A 128 18.54 -11.34 5.40
CA ILE A 128 18.61 -9.87 5.54
C ILE A 128 18.63 -9.56 7.03
N THR A 129 19.60 -8.76 7.47
CA THR A 129 19.73 -8.38 8.88
C THR A 129 18.73 -7.28 9.26
N HIS A 130 18.49 -7.15 10.56
CA HIS A 130 17.69 -6.05 11.10
C HIS A 130 18.21 -4.66 10.68
N ASP A 131 19.53 -4.48 10.67
CA ASP A 131 20.18 -3.21 10.34
C ASP A 131 20.09 -2.88 8.85
N ASP A 132 20.13 -3.90 7.99
CA ASP A 132 19.86 -3.74 6.56
C ASP A 132 18.43 -3.25 6.33
N LEU A 133 17.45 -3.83 7.03
CA LEU A 133 16.04 -3.42 6.94
C LEU A 133 15.82 -2.01 7.48
N LYS A 134 16.40 -1.67 8.64
CA LYS A 134 16.37 -0.30 9.17
C LYS A 134 16.96 0.69 8.18
N THR A 135 18.10 0.37 7.57
CA THR A 135 18.74 1.22 6.57
C THR A 135 17.85 1.39 5.34
N PHE A 136 17.22 0.31 4.87
CA PHE A 136 16.25 0.36 3.78
C PHE A 136 15.05 1.26 4.10
N TYR A 137 14.32 1.00 5.19
CA TYR A 137 13.15 1.80 5.57
C TYR A 137 13.51 3.26 5.86
N ARG A 138 14.68 3.52 6.46
CA ARG A 138 15.19 4.89 6.64
C ARG A 138 15.40 5.60 5.31
N LYS A 139 16.02 4.93 4.32
CA LYS A 139 16.23 5.49 2.97
C LYS A 139 14.92 5.74 2.22
N CYS A 140 13.88 4.95 2.49
CA CYS A 140 12.54 5.15 1.93
C CYS A 140 11.71 6.18 2.73
N GLY A 141 12.18 6.67 3.88
CA GLY A 141 11.44 7.61 4.72
C GLY A 141 10.31 6.97 5.55
N PHE A 142 10.40 5.66 5.81
CA PHE A 142 9.46 4.85 6.61
C PHE A 142 10.05 4.43 7.95
N LEU A 143 11.04 5.15 8.49
CA LEU A 143 11.64 4.83 9.79
C LEU A 143 11.74 6.07 10.67
N LYS A 144 11.01 6.08 11.80
CA LYS A 144 11.05 7.12 12.84
C LYS A 144 11.16 6.46 14.21
N ASN A 145 12.05 6.95 15.07
CA ASN A 145 12.30 6.38 16.41
C ASN A 145 12.55 4.86 16.42
N ASN A 146 13.30 4.35 15.42
CA ASN A 146 13.55 2.92 15.21
C ASN A 146 12.31 2.05 15.00
N LYS A 147 11.16 2.65 14.68
CA LYS A 147 9.91 1.97 14.31
C LYS A 147 9.61 2.24 12.85
N LEU A 148 8.97 1.28 12.19
CA LEU A 148 8.42 1.48 10.85
C LEU A 148 7.26 2.47 11.02
N LEU A 149 7.50 3.70 10.60
CA LEU A 149 6.56 4.81 10.73
C LEU A 149 6.86 5.84 9.65
N LYS A 150 5.81 6.23 8.92
CA LYS A 150 5.78 7.38 8.02
C LYS A 150 4.55 8.22 8.32
N GLU A 151 4.77 9.48 8.67
CA GLU A 151 3.70 10.47 8.79
C GLU A 151 3.43 11.11 7.42
N LEU A 152 2.17 11.33 7.11
CA LEU A 152 1.68 11.97 5.89
C LEU A 152 1.12 13.33 6.33
N ILE A 153 1.85 14.40 6.00
CA ILE A 153 1.53 15.79 6.36
C ILE A 153 0.68 16.40 5.25
#